data_AF-A0A378KG33-F1
#
_entry.id   AF-A0A378KG33-F1
#
_cell.length_a   1.000
_cell.length_b   1.000
_cell.length_c   1.000
_cell.angle_alpha   90.00
_cell.angle_beta   90.00
_cell.angle_gamma   90.00
#
_symmetry.space_group_name_H-M   'P 1'
#
loop_
_entity.id
_entity.type
_entity.pdbx_description
1 polymer ?
#
loop_
_entity_poly.entity_id
_entity_poly.type
_entity_poly.pdbx_seq_one_letter_code
_entity_poly.pdbx_strand_id
1 'polypeptide(L)'
;MLKYSLDPINLLQKIIEISRFKSLFILGAGVSHSYIKPRYDLINDAKEELATFFSYPLVNDEYDITEEEKIRLKIIGSKFIKHNPLDGKLIIDNKNMQDYLERIIHANPQFIEYICAKNYTLDEYPEFCPEYQILNYLNPASIIINLNHDNLAEFFVKKLNVITLHGTITPKQKKIIMKYLSFSLDLDLRKYFFKDLYFATRESESLLTKRDSYKLLSDTLKVNNFKNLVIVGYSFFKKNFYEIYDVYTYDLIREYLQKNKTQVIIIDPSPNDVANILCRELTSLDIKCYSVYWNSFVWAYYKTIEFKRTTSQSLGSIDLKRFIVFYDYYAQNNCTDAEDNYLLDQLRDKSFDW
;
A
#
# COMPACT_ATOMS: atom_id res chain seq x y z
N MET A 1 4.16 10.06 25.76
CA MET A 1 5.06 10.90 24.94
C MET A 1 5.92 9.97 24.12
N LEU A 2 5.63 9.80 22.82
CA LEU A 2 6.47 8.97 21.94
C LEU A 2 7.83 9.65 21.85
N LYS A 3 8.92 8.94 22.17
CA LYS A 3 10.28 9.49 22.05
C LYS A 3 10.62 9.52 20.57
N TYR A 4 10.56 10.72 20.00
CA TYR A 4 10.92 10.98 18.61
C TYR A 4 12.41 11.27 18.51
N SER A 5 13.11 10.31 17.95
CA SER A 5 14.30 10.53 17.14
C SER A 5 14.39 9.27 16.30
N LEU A 6 15.00 9.37 15.13
CA LEU A 6 16.00 8.43 14.63
C LEU A 6 16.04 8.61 13.10
N ASP A 7 16.99 9.48 12.71
CA ASP A 7 17.59 9.69 11.38
C ASP A 7 17.62 8.39 10.52
N PRO A 8 17.45 8.48 9.18
CA PRO A 8 17.73 7.40 8.22
C PRO A 8 18.94 6.51 8.56
N ILE A 9 20.03 7.04 9.13
CA ILE A 9 21.19 6.28 9.62
C ILE A 9 20.82 5.26 10.70
N ASN A 10 19.98 5.66 11.64
CA ASN A 10 19.53 4.78 12.71
C ASN A 10 18.58 3.72 12.19
N LEU A 11 17.76 4.04 11.19
CA LEU A 11 16.96 3.03 10.51
C LEU A 11 17.85 1.98 9.85
N LEU A 12 18.95 2.40 9.23
CA LEU A 12 19.90 1.51 8.60
C LEU A 12 20.57 0.54 9.59
N GLN A 13 21.01 1.04 10.75
CA GLN A 13 21.48 0.19 11.85
C GLN A 13 20.37 -0.74 12.35
N LYS A 14 19.13 -0.22 12.44
CA LYS A 14 17.98 -1.00 12.90
C LYS A 14 17.60 -2.11 11.93
N ILE A 15 17.69 -1.92 10.62
CA ILE A 15 17.44 -2.98 9.62
C ILE A 15 18.42 -4.14 9.80
N ILE A 16 19.69 -3.87 10.11
CA ILE A 16 20.68 -4.91 10.43
C ILE A 16 20.31 -5.67 11.71
N GLU A 17 19.74 -4.98 12.70
CA GLU A 17 19.23 -5.63 13.90
C GLU A 17 18.00 -6.49 13.58
N ILE A 18 17.00 -5.92 12.91
CA ILE A 18 15.74 -6.58 12.53
C ILE A 18 16.03 -7.83 11.69
N SER A 19 16.97 -7.75 10.75
CA SER A 19 17.31 -8.84 9.83
C SER A 19 17.83 -10.10 10.54
N ARG A 20 18.26 -10.01 11.80
CA ARG A 20 18.71 -11.16 12.60
C ARG A 20 17.54 -11.91 13.24
N PHE A 21 16.41 -11.24 13.46
CA PHE A 21 15.28 -11.80 14.19
C PHE A 21 14.13 -12.18 13.27
N LYS A 22 13.38 -13.20 13.67
CA LYS A 22 12.12 -13.57 13.03
C LYS A 22 11.14 -12.40 13.16
N SER A 23 10.80 -11.81 12.03
CA SER A 23 9.99 -10.59 11.97
C SER A 23 8.83 -10.75 10.99
N LEU A 24 7.74 -10.02 11.24
CA LEU A 24 6.62 -9.90 10.31
C LEU A 24 6.75 -8.57 9.59
N PHE A 25 6.87 -8.59 8.28
CA PHE A 25 6.88 -7.39 7.45
C PHE A 25 5.53 -7.19 6.81
N ILE A 26 5.08 -5.95 6.78
CA ILE A 26 3.83 -5.53 6.20
C ILE A 26 4.16 -4.46 5.16
N LEU A 27 3.98 -4.81 3.89
CA LEU A 27 4.27 -3.94 2.75
C LEU A 27 2.98 -3.33 2.24
N GLY A 28 2.82 -2.03 2.47
CA GLY A 28 1.67 -1.24 2.04
C GLY A 28 1.93 -0.45 0.76
N ALA A 29 0.97 0.42 0.44
CA ALA A 29 1.08 1.33 -0.68
C ALA A 29 2.30 2.26 -0.51
N GLY A 30 2.93 2.62 -1.62
CA GLY A 30 4.14 3.46 -1.61
C GLY A 30 5.46 2.70 -1.42
N VAL A 31 5.43 1.42 -1.05
CA VAL A 31 6.65 0.56 -1.11
C VAL A 31 7.21 0.54 -2.53
N SER A 32 6.34 0.45 -3.53
CA SER A 32 6.70 0.45 -4.95
C SER A 32 6.51 1.80 -5.64
N HIS A 33 6.51 2.93 -4.89
CA HIS A 33 6.24 4.27 -5.45
C HIS A 33 7.10 4.62 -6.68
N SER A 34 8.34 4.13 -6.74
CA SER A 34 9.25 4.33 -7.88
C SER A 34 8.72 3.75 -9.20
N TYR A 35 7.83 2.77 -9.13
CA TYR A 35 7.28 2.04 -10.28
C TYR A 35 5.78 2.26 -10.45
N ILE A 36 5.06 2.37 -9.33
CA ILE A 36 3.61 2.55 -9.29
C ILE A 36 3.28 3.69 -8.33
N LYS A 37 2.83 4.81 -8.89
CA LYS A 37 2.37 5.94 -8.08
C LYS A 37 1.04 5.58 -7.39
N PRO A 38 0.88 5.86 -6.09
CA PRO A 38 -0.42 5.78 -5.41
C PRO A 38 -1.47 6.63 -6.14
N ARG A 39 -2.68 6.10 -6.32
CA ARG A 39 -3.81 6.78 -6.99
C ARG A 39 -5.00 6.87 -6.05
N TYR A 40 -5.28 8.05 -5.54
CA TYR A 40 -6.34 8.24 -4.52
C TYR A 40 -7.72 8.58 -5.11
N ASP A 41 -7.80 8.83 -6.42
CA ASP A 41 -9.03 9.26 -7.11
C ASP A 41 -9.33 8.41 -8.35
N LEU A 42 -9.67 7.16 -8.09
CA LEU A 42 -10.03 6.17 -9.12
C LEU A 42 -11.30 6.55 -9.90
N ILE A 43 -12.17 7.37 -9.30
CA ILE A 43 -13.37 7.87 -9.99
C ILE A 43 -12.96 8.81 -11.13
N ASN A 44 -12.07 9.77 -10.87
CA ASN A 44 -11.60 10.67 -11.92
C ASN A 44 -10.74 9.94 -12.96
N ASP A 45 -9.84 9.04 -12.55
CA ASP A 45 -9.08 8.21 -13.49
C ASP A 45 -10.03 7.41 -14.42
N ALA A 46 -11.16 6.92 -13.90
CA ALA A 46 -12.15 6.21 -14.69
C ALA A 46 -12.91 7.12 -15.67
N LYS A 47 -13.23 8.35 -15.28
CA LYS A 47 -13.85 9.32 -16.20
C LYS A 47 -12.92 9.66 -17.37
N GLU A 48 -11.65 9.93 -17.07
CA GLU A 48 -10.62 10.18 -18.09
C GLU A 48 -10.56 9.02 -19.08
N GLU A 49 -10.56 7.79 -18.57
CA GLU A 49 -10.54 6.60 -19.41
C GLU A 49 -11.81 6.45 -20.26
N LEU A 50 -13.00 6.62 -19.67
CA LEU A 50 -14.27 6.53 -20.40
C LEU A 50 -14.39 7.55 -21.53
N ALA A 51 -13.75 8.71 -21.39
CA ALA A 51 -13.70 9.72 -22.45
C ALA A 51 -12.87 9.24 -23.66
N THR A 52 -11.91 8.33 -23.49
CA THR A 52 -11.04 7.84 -24.57
C THR A 52 -11.72 6.87 -25.54
N PHE A 53 -12.71 6.10 -25.07
CA PHE A 53 -13.38 5.09 -25.87
C PHE A 53 -14.70 5.59 -26.51
N PHE A 54 -14.94 6.91 -26.56
CA PHE A 54 -16.13 7.55 -27.15
C PHE A 54 -17.43 6.86 -26.73
N SER A 55 -17.66 6.78 -25.41
CA SER A 55 -18.69 5.94 -24.79
C SER A 55 -20.07 6.13 -25.45
N TYR A 56 -20.49 5.07 -26.15
CA TYR A 56 -21.81 4.84 -26.72
C TYR A 56 -22.91 4.97 -25.66
N PRO A 57 -24.13 5.42 -26.00
CA PRO A 57 -25.20 5.52 -25.02
C PRO A 57 -25.73 4.14 -24.66
N LEU A 58 -25.37 3.63 -23.49
CA LEU A 58 -26.15 2.61 -22.80
C LEU A 58 -26.85 3.29 -21.64
N VAL A 59 -28.11 3.64 -21.84
CA VAL A 59 -28.96 4.22 -20.82
C VAL A 59 -30.12 3.25 -20.59
N ASN A 60 -30.00 2.42 -19.55
CA ASN A 60 -31.17 1.92 -18.85
C ASN A 60 -31.17 2.62 -17.49
N ASP A 61 -32.03 3.62 -17.30
CA ASP A 61 -32.00 4.51 -16.13
C ASP A 61 -32.34 3.83 -14.77
N GLU A 62 -32.57 2.51 -14.76
CA GLU A 62 -32.88 1.72 -13.57
C GLU A 62 -31.78 0.68 -13.34
N TYR A 63 -30.75 1.06 -12.57
CA TYR A 63 -29.69 0.15 -12.13
C TYR A 63 -29.91 -0.22 -10.67
N ASP A 64 -30.44 -1.42 -10.42
CA ASP A 64 -30.46 -2.03 -9.10
C ASP A 64 -29.06 -2.61 -8.79
N ILE A 65 -28.12 -1.73 -8.41
CA ILE A 65 -26.84 -2.19 -7.86
C ILE A 65 -27.03 -2.71 -6.43
N THR A 66 -26.31 -3.78 -6.12
CA THR A 66 -26.35 -4.44 -4.81
C THR A 66 -25.82 -3.52 -3.71
N GLU A 67 -26.18 -3.77 -2.44
CA GLU A 67 -25.58 -3.05 -1.30
C GLU A 67 -24.05 -3.18 -1.28
N GLU A 68 -23.52 -4.33 -1.71
CA GLU A 68 -22.08 -4.56 -1.82
C GLU A 68 -21.43 -3.60 -2.83
N GLU A 69 -22.06 -3.40 -4.00
CA GLU A 69 -21.59 -2.45 -5.01
C GLU A 69 -21.69 -1.01 -4.54
N LYS A 70 -22.74 -0.65 -3.80
CA LYS A 70 -22.85 0.68 -3.16
C LYS A 70 -21.73 0.90 -2.14
N ILE A 71 -21.44 -0.09 -1.30
CA ILE A 71 -20.32 -0.05 -0.36
C ILE A 71 -19.02 0.19 -1.14
N ARG A 72 -18.75 -0.60 -2.18
CA ARG A 72 -17.55 -0.45 -3.04
C ARG A 72 -17.44 0.96 -3.62
N LEU A 73 -18.50 1.47 -4.25
CA LEU A 73 -18.54 2.81 -4.84
C LEU A 73 -18.28 3.93 -3.82
N LYS A 74 -18.85 3.80 -2.61
CA LYS A 74 -18.60 4.76 -1.53
C LYS A 74 -17.12 4.79 -1.14
N ILE A 75 -16.52 3.62 -1.02
CA ILE A 75 -15.12 3.47 -0.59
C ILE A 75 -14.16 4.13 -1.57
N ILE A 76 -14.32 3.85 -2.87
CA ILE A 76 -13.45 4.43 -3.91
C ILE A 76 -13.63 5.95 -4.08
N GLY A 77 -14.55 6.57 -3.33
CA GLY A 77 -14.70 8.01 -3.24
C GLY A 77 -15.96 8.58 -3.87
N SER A 78 -16.97 7.77 -4.20
CA SER A 78 -18.23 8.30 -4.70
C SER A 78 -18.95 9.15 -3.64
N LYS A 79 -19.03 10.45 -3.88
CA LYS A 79 -19.80 11.41 -3.08
C LYS A 79 -21.31 11.22 -3.18
N PHE A 80 -21.78 10.39 -4.11
CA PHE A 80 -23.20 10.17 -4.36
C PHE A 80 -23.79 8.98 -3.60
N ILE A 81 -22.95 8.16 -2.96
CA ILE A 81 -23.44 7.11 -2.06
C ILE A 81 -23.62 7.70 -0.66
N LYS A 82 -24.88 7.79 -0.22
CA LYS A 82 -25.27 8.41 1.05
C LYS A 82 -26.00 7.40 1.94
N HIS A 83 -26.00 7.65 3.25
CA HIS A 83 -26.91 6.94 4.14
C HIS A 83 -28.30 7.54 4.03
N ASN A 84 -29.31 6.69 3.88
CA ASN A 84 -30.69 7.06 4.03
C ASN A 84 -30.93 7.47 5.50
N PRO A 85 -31.42 8.69 5.76
CA PRO A 85 -31.63 9.17 7.13
C PRO A 85 -32.69 8.37 7.91
N LEU A 86 -33.58 7.64 7.23
CA LEU A 86 -34.67 6.91 7.88
C LEU A 86 -34.26 5.53 8.41
N ASP A 87 -33.48 4.77 7.63
CA ASP A 87 -33.14 3.37 7.93
C ASP A 87 -31.63 3.09 7.90
N GLY A 88 -30.80 4.11 7.62
CA GLY A 88 -29.35 4.00 7.59
C GLY A 88 -28.78 3.26 6.37
N LYS A 89 -29.61 2.74 5.45
CA LYS A 89 -29.16 1.99 4.27
C LYS A 89 -28.42 2.88 3.26
N LEU A 90 -27.57 2.29 2.43
CA LEU A 90 -26.90 3.06 1.39
C LEU A 90 -27.85 3.30 0.21
N ILE A 91 -27.94 4.56 -0.21
CA ILE A 91 -28.71 5.01 -1.37
C ILE A 91 -27.82 5.80 -2.32
N ILE A 92 -28.15 5.75 -3.61
CA ILE A 92 -27.49 6.55 -4.64
C ILE A 92 -28.28 7.84 -4.82
N ASP A 93 -27.59 8.97 -4.70
CA ASP A 93 -28.17 10.30 -4.90
C ASP A 93 -28.19 10.68 -6.39
N ASN A 94 -29.03 9.98 -7.15
CA ASN A 94 -29.17 10.16 -8.60
C ASN A 94 -29.55 11.60 -8.98
N LYS A 95 -30.27 12.31 -8.11
CA LYS A 95 -30.73 13.68 -8.38
C LYS A 95 -29.60 14.70 -8.50
N ASN A 96 -28.48 14.45 -7.82
CA ASN A 96 -27.32 15.35 -7.82
C ASN A 96 -26.22 14.90 -8.79
N MET A 97 -26.39 13.77 -9.46
CA MET A 97 -25.41 13.20 -10.39
C MET A 97 -25.67 13.72 -11.82
N GLN A 98 -25.12 14.89 -12.11
CA GLN A 98 -25.31 15.58 -13.40
C GLN A 98 -24.30 15.16 -14.48
N ASP A 99 -23.15 14.60 -14.09
CA ASP A 99 -22.10 14.16 -15.01
C ASP A 99 -22.47 12.80 -15.62
N TYR A 100 -22.58 12.75 -16.94
CA TYR A 100 -22.91 11.52 -17.68
C TYR A 100 -21.90 10.39 -17.44
N LEU A 101 -20.62 10.71 -17.29
CA LEU A 101 -19.57 9.71 -17.03
C LEU A 101 -19.73 9.10 -15.63
N GLU A 102 -20.13 9.89 -14.63
CA GLU A 102 -20.45 9.39 -13.29
C GLU A 102 -21.61 8.40 -13.34
N ARG A 103 -22.66 8.72 -14.11
CA ARG A 103 -23.81 7.84 -14.27
C ARG A 103 -23.42 6.49 -14.88
N ILE A 104 -22.54 6.48 -15.89
CA ILE A 104 -22.00 5.22 -16.46
C ILE A 104 -21.22 4.43 -15.41
N ILE A 105 -20.36 5.09 -14.63
CA ILE A 105 -19.55 4.43 -13.59
C ILE A 105 -20.43 3.80 -12.52
N HIS A 106 -21.48 4.49 -12.05
CA HIS A 106 -22.40 3.94 -11.04
C HIS A 106 -23.28 2.83 -11.59
N ALA A 107 -23.60 2.88 -12.88
CA ALA A 107 -24.25 1.78 -13.60
C ALA A 107 -23.34 0.57 -13.79
N ASN A 108 -22.03 0.79 -13.87
CA ASN A 108 -21.01 -0.22 -14.17
C ASN A 108 -19.86 -0.15 -13.15
N PRO A 109 -20.10 -0.42 -11.86
CA PRO A 109 -19.09 -0.28 -10.81
C PRO A 109 -17.87 -1.19 -11.03
N GLN A 110 -18.03 -2.29 -11.78
CA GLN A 110 -16.94 -3.17 -12.19
C GLN A 110 -15.88 -2.44 -13.03
N PHE A 111 -16.24 -1.36 -13.75
CA PHE A 111 -15.31 -0.59 -14.55
C PHE A 111 -14.11 -0.10 -13.72
N ILE A 112 -14.36 0.30 -12.48
CA ILE A 112 -13.34 0.79 -11.56
C ILE A 112 -12.28 -0.28 -11.27
N GLU A 113 -12.66 -1.56 -11.18
CA GLU A 113 -11.73 -2.66 -10.97
C GLU A 113 -10.72 -2.75 -12.13
N TYR A 114 -11.16 -2.52 -13.36
CA TYR A 114 -10.26 -2.46 -14.51
C TYR A 114 -9.32 -1.25 -14.48
N ILE A 115 -9.81 -0.09 -14.03
CA ILE A 115 -8.98 1.12 -13.87
C ILE A 115 -7.94 0.93 -12.78
N CYS A 116 -8.34 0.35 -11.64
CA CYS A 116 -7.39 -0.03 -10.60
C CYS A 116 -6.34 -0.99 -11.16
N ALA A 117 -6.76 -2.03 -11.89
CA ALA A 117 -5.84 -2.99 -12.49
C ALA A 117 -4.86 -2.34 -13.49
N LYS A 118 -5.35 -1.39 -14.29
CA LYS A 118 -4.55 -0.60 -15.21
C LYS A 118 -3.49 0.22 -14.45
N ASN A 119 -3.87 0.85 -13.35
CA ASN A 119 -3.04 1.84 -12.65
C ASN A 119 -2.13 1.24 -11.57
N TYR A 120 -2.53 0.12 -10.95
CA TYR A 120 -1.79 -0.53 -9.86
C TYR A 120 -0.97 -1.74 -10.31
N THR A 121 -0.67 -1.84 -11.61
CA THR A 121 0.13 -2.94 -12.17
C THR A 121 1.09 -2.43 -13.22
N LEU A 122 2.25 -3.08 -13.30
CA LEU A 122 3.28 -2.75 -14.28
C LEU A 122 2.98 -3.34 -15.65
N ASP A 123 3.38 -2.62 -16.70
CA ASP A 123 3.35 -3.14 -18.06
C ASP A 123 4.40 -4.22 -18.29
N GLU A 124 5.53 -4.11 -17.58
CA GLU A 124 6.65 -5.06 -17.55
C GLU A 124 7.33 -4.98 -16.18
N TYR A 125 7.86 -6.09 -15.68
CA TYR A 125 8.66 -6.06 -14.47
C TYR A 125 10.03 -5.44 -14.76
N PRO A 126 10.56 -4.59 -13.88
CA PRO A 126 11.93 -4.09 -14.02
C PRO A 126 12.92 -5.26 -13.90
N GLU A 127 14.14 -5.07 -14.41
CA GLU A 127 15.22 -6.05 -14.19
C GLU A 127 15.73 -6.02 -12.73
N PHE A 128 15.60 -4.86 -12.09
CA PHE A 128 16.15 -4.57 -10.77
C PHE A 128 15.14 -3.78 -9.93
N CYS A 129 14.96 -4.20 -8.67
CA CYS A 129 13.97 -3.62 -7.75
C CYS A 129 14.47 -3.63 -6.29
N PRO A 130 15.30 -2.65 -5.89
CA PRO A 130 15.94 -2.64 -4.58
C PRO A 130 14.91 -2.58 -3.43
N GLU A 131 13.73 -1.99 -3.65
CA GLU A 131 12.62 -1.85 -2.71
C GLU A 131 12.16 -3.18 -2.14
N TYR A 132 12.17 -4.25 -2.95
CA TYR A 132 11.81 -5.59 -2.51
C TYR A 132 13.04 -6.49 -2.35
N GLN A 133 14.09 -6.30 -3.15
CA GLN A 133 15.28 -7.14 -3.08
C GLN A 133 16.03 -7.01 -1.76
N ILE A 134 15.99 -5.85 -1.10
CA ILE A 134 16.60 -5.64 0.23
C ILE A 134 16.04 -6.63 1.27
N LEU A 135 14.80 -7.10 1.10
CA LEU A 135 14.17 -8.04 2.02
C LEU A 135 14.81 -9.44 1.97
N ASN A 136 15.57 -9.77 0.91
CA ASN A 136 16.33 -11.03 0.83
C ASN A 136 17.53 -11.10 1.79
N TYR A 137 17.86 -10.01 2.49
CA TYR A 137 18.89 -10.00 3.53
C TYR A 137 18.34 -10.31 4.93
N LEU A 138 17.02 -10.46 5.07
CA LEU A 138 16.36 -10.73 6.33
C LEU A 138 16.45 -12.20 6.75
N ASN A 139 16.16 -12.48 8.02
CA ASN A 139 16.07 -13.82 8.56
C ASN A 139 15.06 -14.66 7.74
N PRO A 140 15.45 -15.84 7.20
CA PRO A 140 14.58 -16.68 6.36
C PRO A 140 13.27 -17.14 7.02
N ALA A 141 13.18 -17.13 8.36
CA ALA A 141 11.96 -17.44 9.09
C ALA A 141 10.97 -16.26 9.14
N SER A 142 11.36 -15.08 8.64
CA SER A 142 10.50 -13.91 8.55
C SER A 142 9.44 -14.10 7.47
N ILE A 143 8.33 -13.38 7.63
CA ILE A 143 7.18 -13.46 6.73
C ILE A 143 6.87 -12.07 6.23
N ILE A 144 6.51 -11.97 4.95
CA ILE A 144 6.03 -10.75 4.33
C ILE A 144 4.52 -10.88 4.11
N ILE A 145 3.78 -9.90 4.59
CA ILE A 145 2.41 -9.63 4.17
C ILE A 145 2.50 -8.55 3.10
N ASN A 146 2.07 -8.88 1.89
CA ASN A 146 2.04 -7.95 0.78
C ASN A 146 0.61 -7.50 0.49
N LEU A 147 0.40 -6.19 0.49
CA LEU A 147 -0.87 -5.55 0.17
C LEU A 147 -0.87 -4.94 -1.22
N ASN A 148 0.29 -4.89 -1.88
CA ASN A 148 0.39 -4.31 -3.20
C ASN A 148 -0.04 -5.31 -4.27
N HIS A 149 -0.81 -4.82 -5.25
CA HIS A 149 -1.26 -5.59 -6.42
C HIS A 149 -0.17 -5.82 -7.48
N ASP A 150 0.98 -5.16 -7.32
CA ASP A 150 2.05 -5.04 -8.31
C ASP A 150 2.84 -6.32 -8.58
N ASN A 151 2.64 -7.35 -7.76
CA ASN A 151 3.34 -8.64 -7.79
C ASN A 151 4.87 -8.56 -7.63
N LEU A 152 5.42 -7.40 -7.26
CA LEU A 152 6.86 -7.20 -7.15
C LEU A 152 7.44 -7.97 -5.97
N ALA A 153 6.69 -8.10 -4.87
CA ALA A 153 7.12 -8.88 -3.71
C ALA A 153 7.38 -10.35 -4.07
N GLU A 154 6.42 -11.02 -4.72
CA GLU A 154 6.58 -12.42 -5.15
C GLU A 154 7.67 -12.58 -6.22
N PHE A 155 7.81 -11.57 -7.10
CA PHE A 155 8.81 -11.60 -8.15
C PHE A 155 10.25 -11.40 -7.64
N PHE A 156 10.48 -10.53 -6.65
CA PHE A 156 11.84 -10.16 -6.21
C PHE A 156 12.27 -10.78 -4.88
N VAL A 157 11.34 -11.15 -4.00
CA VAL A 157 11.66 -11.80 -2.73
C VAL A 157 11.72 -13.32 -2.94
N LYS A 158 12.92 -13.90 -2.81
CA LYS A 158 13.17 -15.32 -3.10
C LYS A 158 13.38 -16.18 -1.87
N LYS A 159 13.72 -15.58 -0.72
CA LYS A 159 14.10 -16.31 0.49
C LYS A 159 13.04 -16.34 1.59
N LEU A 160 11.98 -15.56 1.45
CA LEU A 160 10.96 -15.38 2.49
C LEU A 160 9.61 -15.85 1.98
N ASN A 161 8.74 -16.24 2.91
CA ASN A 161 7.34 -16.50 2.61
C ASN A 161 6.61 -15.17 2.40
N VAL A 162 5.96 -15.01 1.24
CA VAL A 162 5.15 -13.84 0.89
C VAL A 162 3.68 -14.25 0.88
N ILE A 163 2.88 -13.62 1.72
CA ILE A 163 1.43 -13.77 1.77
C ILE A 163 0.82 -12.53 1.11
N THR A 164 0.32 -12.68 -0.11
CA THR A 164 -0.39 -11.60 -0.80
C THR A 164 -1.88 -11.62 -0.41
N LEU A 165 -2.35 -10.55 0.24
CA LEU A 165 -3.74 -10.47 0.73
C LEU A 165 -4.71 -9.97 -0.32
N HIS A 166 -4.28 -8.99 -1.11
CA HIS A 166 -5.11 -8.25 -2.05
C HIS A 166 -5.05 -8.82 -3.48
N GLY A 167 -4.41 -9.98 -3.64
CA GLY A 167 -4.20 -10.57 -4.97
C GLY A 167 -3.20 -9.80 -5.81
N THR A 168 -2.81 -10.40 -6.94
CA THR A 168 -1.82 -9.81 -7.86
C THR A 168 -2.33 -9.79 -9.28
N ILE A 169 -1.86 -8.80 -10.04
CA ILE A 169 -2.04 -8.76 -11.49
C ILE A 169 -0.66 -8.82 -12.11
N THR A 170 -0.46 -9.79 -13.00
CA THR A 170 0.75 -9.85 -13.80
C THR A 170 0.70 -8.86 -14.97
N PRO A 171 1.86 -8.43 -15.48
CA PRO A 171 1.97 -7.70 -16.74
C PRO A 171 1.17 -8.31 -17.90
N LYS A 172 1.14 -9.65 -17.97
CA LYS A 172 0.35 -10.38 -18.97
C LYS A 172 -1.16 -10.16 -18.79
N GLN A 173 -1.66 -10.26 -17.56
CA GLN A 173 -3.07 -9.99 -17.26
C GLN A 173 -3.42 -8.52 -17.56
N LYS A 174 -2.56 -7.57 -17.20
CA LYS A 174 -2.74 -6.15 -17.53
C LYS A 174 -2.86 -5.94 -19.05
N LYS A 175 -1.96 -6.51 -19.84
CA LYS A 175 -2.02 -6.44 -21.33
C LYS A 175 -3.36 -6.98 -21.87
N ILE A 176 -3.90 -8.04 -21.26
CA ILE A 176 -5.20 -8.59 -21.67
C ILE A 176 -6.35 -7.68 -21.23
N ILE A 177 -6.35 -7.18 -20.00
CA ILE A 177 -7.34 -6.21 -19.50
C ILE A 177 -7.39 -5.00 -20.43
N MET A 178 -6.24 -4.42 -20.78
CA MET A 178 -6.17 -3.27 -21.67
C MET A 178 -6.71 -3.55 -23.07
N LYS A 179 -6.50 -4.75 -23.59
CA LYS A 179 -7.03 -5.16 -24.88
C LYS A 179 -8.57 -5.19 -24.91
N TYR A 180 -9.20 -5.50 -23.78
CA TYR A 180 -10.65 -5.65 -23.69
C TYR A 180 -11.36 -4.55 -22.90
N LEU A 181 -10.63 -3.50 -22.49
CA LEU A 181 -11.16 -2.47 -21.60
C LEU A 181 -12.38 -1.75 -22.19
N SER A 182 -12.38 -1.46 -23.49
CA SER A 182 -13.52 -0.83 -24.16
C SER A 182 -14.81 -1.67 -24.14
N PHE A 183 -14.70 -2.99 -23.94
CA PHE A 183 -15.85 -3.91 -23.89
C PHE A 183 -16.33 -4.17 -22.45
N SER A 184 -15.66 -3.60 -21.44
CA SER A 184 -15.96 -3.87 -20.01
C SER A 184 -17.30 -3.28 -19.54
N LEU A 185 -17.89 -2.35 -20.32
CA LEU A 185 -19.22 -1.81 -20.10
C LEU A 185 -20.33 -2.76 -20.61
N ASP A 186 -20.02 -3.57 -21.64
CA ASP A 186 -20.96 -4.51 -22.24
C ASP A 186 -20.90 -5.89 -21.60
N LEU A 187 -19.72 -6.26 -21.07
CA LEU A 187 -19.42 -7.59 -20.57
C LEU A 187 -18.74 -7.53 -19.20
N ASP A 188 -19.31 -8.21 -18.22
CA ASP A 188 -18.61 -8.49 -16.96
C ASP A 188 -17.53 -9.56 -17.20
N LEU A 189 -16.30 -9.09 -17.43
CA LEU A 189 -15.14 -9.96 -17.63
C LEU A 189 -14.39 -10.26 -16.32
N ARG A 190 -14.91 -9.87 -15.15
CA ARG A 190 -14.21 -10.04 -13.86
C ARG A 190 -13.85 -11.49 -13.60
N LYS A 191 -14.75 -12.42 -13.95
CA LYS A 191 -14.52 -13.87 -13.82
C LYS A 191 -13.30 -14.40 -14.59
N TYR A 192 -12.83 -13.69 -15.62
CA TYR A 192 -11.69 -14.09 -16.44
C TYR A 192 -10.37 -13.45 -15.97
N PHE A 193 -10.43 -12.25 -15.38
CA PHE A 193 -9.22 -11.47 -15.09
C PHE A 193 -8.94 -11.29 -13.60
N PHE A 194 -9.98 -11.36 -12.77
CA PHE A 194 -9.94 -10.97 -11.36
C PHE A 194 -10.36 -12.10 -10.43
N LYS A 195 -10.22 -13.35 -10.88
CA LYS A 195 -10.58 -14.53 -10.06
C LYS A 195 -9.90 -14.52 -8.68
N ASP A 196 -8.74 -13.86 -8.58
CA ASP A 196 -7.98 -13.70 -7.35
C ASP A 196 -7.46 -12.26 -7.14
N LEU A 197 -8.07 -11.25 -7.77
CA LEU A 197 -7.70 -9.86 -7.56
C LEU A 197 -8.69 -9.20 -6.60
N TYR A 198 -8.17 -8.63 -5.52
CA TYR A 198 -8.96 -8.17 -4.41
C TYR A 198 -8.58 -6.76 -4.02
N PHE A 199 -9.23 -5.77 -4.64
CA PHE A 199 -8.90 -4.39 -4.35
C PHE A 199 -9.02 -4.09 -2.87
N ALA A 200 -8.00 -3.39 -2.36
CA ALA A 200 -8.10 -2.67 -1.11
C ALA A 200 -9.31 -1.73 -1.24
N THR A 201 -10.45 -2.21 -0.80
CA THR A 201 -11.62 -1.45 -0.44
C THR A 201 -11.91 -1.84 1.01
N ARG A 202 -12.71 -1.06 1.73
CA ARG A 202 -13.33 -1.44 3.00
C ARG A 202 -14.26 -2.63 2.78
N GLU A 203 -13.68 -3.78 2.46
CA GLU A 203 -14.37 -5.03 2.21
C GLU A 203 -15.08 -5.44 3.49
N SER A 204 -16.28 -6.02 3.36
CA SER A 204 -16.96 -6.54 4.53
C SER A 204 -16.12 -7.67 5.12
N GLU A 205 -15.90 -7.63 6.44
CA GLU A 205 -15.20 -8.67 7.20
C GLU A 205 -15.67 -10.10 6.85
N SER A 206 -16.97 -10.26 6.56
CA SER A 206 -17.60 -11.51 6.14
C SER A 206 -17.12 -12.08 4.78
N LEU A 207 -16.52 -11.25 3.93
CA LEU A 207 -15.89 -11.65 2.67
C LEU A 207 -14.43 -12.00 2.88
N LEU A 208 -13.70 -11.18 3.65
CA LEU A 208 -12.28 -11.37 3.94
C LEU A 208 -12.00 -12.66 4.72
N THR A 209 -12.84 -12.95 5.71
CA THR A 209 -12.76 -14.16 6.55
C THR A 209 -12.88 -15.47 5.77
N LYS A 210 -13.51 -15.46 4.59
CA LYS A 210 -13.69 -16.65 3.75
C LYS A 210 -12.52 -16.95 2.83
N ARG A 211 -11.51 -16.06 2.76
CA ARG A 211 -10.40 -16.16 1.80
C ARG A 211 -9.22 -16.94 2.36
N ASP A 212 -8.60 -17.75 1.51
CA ASP A 212 -7.46 -18.59 1.88
C ASP A 212 -6.23 -17.77 2.29
N SER A 213 -5.95 -16.64 1.64
CA SER A 213 -4.82 -15.76 1.98
C SER A 213 -4.95 -15.17 3.39
N TYR A 214 -6.16 -14.74 3.75
CA TYR A 214 -6.48 -14.21 5.07
C TYR A 214 -6.55 -15.28 6.15
N LYS A 215 -7.03 -16.48 5.80
CA LYS A 215 -6.93 -17.66 6.68
C LYS A 215 -5.47 -18.03 6.93
N LEU A 216 -4.64 -18.07 5.89
CA LEU A 216 -3.21 -18.32 5.99
C LEU A 216 -2.53 -17.27 6.87
N LEU A 217 -2.88 -15.99 6.73
CA LEU A 217 -2.42 -14.94 7.63
C LEU A 217 -2.83 -15.22 9.08
N SER A 218 -4.11 -15.48 9.34
CA SER A 218 -4.62 -15.79 10.69
C SER A 218 -3.86 -16.96 11.31
N ASP A 219 -3.70 -18.07 10.57
CA ASP A 219 -3.00 -19.25 11.04
C ASP A 219 -1.50 -18.99 11.25
N THR A 220 -0.89 -18.19 10.38
CA THR A 220 0.47 -17.69 10.54
C THR A 220 0.63 -16.92 11.86
N LEU A 221 -0.28 -15.99 12.16
CA LEU A 221 -0.23 -15.21 13.39
C LEU A 221 -0.45 -16.07 14.65
N LYS A 222 -1.24 -17.14 14.56
CA LYS A 222 -1.49 -18.06 15.71
C LYS A 222 -0.26 -18.88 16.09
N VAL A 223 0.54 -19.32 15.12
CA VAL A 223 1.63 -20.27 15.37
C VAL A 223 3.01 -19.61 15.49
N ASN A 224 3.13 -18.33 15.11
CA ASN A 224 4.41 -17.62 15.08
C ASN A 224 4.49 -16.55 16.17
N ASN A 225 5.61 -16.53 16.90
CA ASN A 225 5.97 -15.42 17.77
C ASN A 225 7.08 -14.59 17.10
N PHE A 226 6.73 -13.40 16.62
CA PHE A 226 7.62 -12.46 15.94
C PHE A 226 8.20 -11.49 16.97
N LYS A 227 9.51 -11.28 16.91
CA LYS A 227 10.16 -10.28 17.75
C LYS A 227 9.77 -8.87 17.31
N ASN A 228 9.72 -8.66 16.00
CA ASN A 228 9.38 -7.37 15.39
C ASN A 228 8.20 -7.52 14.43
N LEU A 229 7.34 -6.52 14.42
CA LEU A 229 6.37 -6.26 13.37
C LEU A 229 6.80 -4.98 12.68
N VAL A 230 7.12 -5.04 11.39
CA VAL A 230 7.65 -3.93 10.61
C VAL A 230 6.61 -3.53 9.56
N ILE A 231 6.11 -2.31 9.65
CA ILE A 231 5.17 -1.72 8.71
C ILE A 231 5.95 -0.79 7.80
N VAL A 232 5.89 -1.04 6.48
CA VAL A 232 6.61 -0.26 5.47
C VAL A 232 5.61 0.35 4.50
N GLY A 233 5.69 1.67 4.36
CA GLY A 233 4.76 2.46 3.58
C GLY A 233 3.37 2.49 4.21
N TYR A 234 2.44 2.93 3.38
CA TYR A 234 1.07 3.16 3.73
C TYR A 234 0.29 1.85 3.78
N SER A 235 0.38 1.17 4.93
CA SER A 235 -0.23 -0.15 5.13
C SER A 235 -1.59 -0.02 5.81
N PHE A 236 -2.62 -0.69 5.26
CA PHE A 236 -3.99 -0.90 5.79
C PHE A 236 -4.84 0.31 6.19
N PHE A 237 -4.27 1.51 6.28
CA PHE A 237 -4.86 2.65 6.97
C PHE A 237 -4.73 3.91 6.13
N LYS A 238 -5.72 4.79 6.16
CA LYS A 238 -5.73 6.12 5.52
C LYS A 238 -6.23 5.96 4.07
N LYS A 239 -7.30 6.64 3.71
CA LYS A 239 -7.32 7.86 2.89
C LYS A 239 -7.18 9.13 3.73
N ASN A 240 -7.60 9.06 5.00
CA ASN A 240 -7.49 10.10 6.03
C ASN A 240 -7.46 9.47 7.45
N PHE A 241 -7.38 10.30 8.49
CA PHE A 241 -7.27 9.88 9.91
C PHE A 241 -8.41 8.95 10.41
N TYR A 242 -9.54 8.87 9.69
CA TYR A 242 -10.74 8.16 10.12
C TYR A 242 -11.09 6.95 9.25
N GLU A 243 -10.42 6.74 8.12
CA GLU A 243 -10.77 5.69 7.16
C GLU A 243 -9.68 4.62 7.08
N ILE A 244 -9.97 3.46 7.67
CA ILE A 244 -9.19 2.23 7.57
C ILE A 244 -9.74 1.43 6.38
N TYR A 245 -8.88 1.12 5.41
CA TYR A 245 -9.29 0.41 4.19
C TYR A 245 -9.36 -1.09 4.43
N ASP A 246 -8.36 -1.70 5.08
CA ASP A 246 -8.35 -3.12 5.39
C ASP A 246 -8.50 -3.36 6.90
N VAL A 247 -9.75 -3.22 7.36
CA VAL A 247 -10.12 -3.35 8.78
C VAL A 247 -9.83 -4.74 9.32
N TYR A 248 -9.99 -5.78 8.50
CA TYR A 248 -9.81 -7.15 8.99
C TYR A 248 -8.33 -7.47 9.21
N THR A 249 -7.43 -7.04 8.30
CA THR A 249 -6.01 -7.20 8.60
C THR A 249 -5.59 -6.39 9.83
N TYR A 250 -6.13 -5.17 10.01
CA TYR A 250 -5.92 -4.42 11.24
C TYR A 250 -6.33 -5.21 12.49
N ASP A 251 -7.53 -5.79 12.49
CA ASP A 251 -8.04 -6.56 13.62
C ASP A 251 -7.15 -7.76 13.94
N LEU A 252 -6.73 -8.52 12.91
CA LEU A 252 -5.80 -9.64 13.08
C LEU A 252 -4.46 -9.19 13.69
N ILE A 253 -3.89 -8.08 13.22
CA ILE A 253 -2.64 -7.54 13.75
C ILE A 253 -2.82 -7.01 15.17
N ARG A 254 -3.92 -6.32 15.46
CA ARG A 254 -4.26 -5.81 16.79
C ARG A 254 -4.37 -6.95 17.80
N GLU A 255 -5.14 -7.99 17.47
CA GLU A 255 -5.29 -9.18 18.32
C GLU A 255 -3.96 -9.88 18.56
N TYR A 256 -3.11 -9.96 17.53
CA TYR A 256 -1.78 -10.52 17.64
C TYR A 256 -0.92 -9.74 18.64
N LEU A 257 -0.89 -8.40 18.52
CA LEU A 257 -0.10 -7.51 19.37
C LEU A 257 -0.59 -7.47 20.83
N GLN A 258 -1.88 -7.72 21.09
CA GLN A 258 -2.39 -7.86 22.46
C GLN A 258 -1.83 -9.07 23.20
N LYS A 259 -1.57 -10.16 22.46
CA LYS A 259 -1.16 -11.45 23.02
C LYS A 259 0.37 -11.62 23.07
N ASN A 260 1.10 -10.86 22.25
CA ASN A 260 2.53 -11.04 22.05
C ASN A 260 3.32 -9.78 22.39
N LYS A 261 4.48 -9.94 23.02
CA LYS A 261 5.43 -8.85 23.26
C LYS A 261 6.26 -8.60 22.01
N THR A 262 5.67 -7.93 21.03
CA THR A 262 6.30 -7.62 19.74
C THR A 262 6.62 -6.12 19.67
N GLN A 263 7.86 -5.78 19.26
CA GLN A 263 8.22 -4.40 18.94
C GLN A 263 7.61 -4.03 17.59
N VAL A 264 6.86 -2.93 17.54
CA VAL A 264 6.31 -2.41 16.28
C VAL A 264 7.27 -1.37 15.73
N ILE A 265 7.59 -1.48 14.45
CA ILE A 265 8.48 -0.58 13.73
C ILE A 265 7.71 -0.05 12.53
N ILE A 266 7.59 1.25 12.40
CA ILE A 266 6.84 1.90 11.33
C ILE A 266 7.82 2.73 10.50
N ILE A 267 7.90 2.43 9.21
CA ILE A 267 8.74 3.10 8.23
C ILE A 267 7.79 3.70 7.19
N ASP A 268 7.51 4.99 7.33
CA ASP A 268 6.55 5.70 6.50
C ASP A 268 6.92 7.19 6.50
N PRO A 269 6.56 8.00 5.49
CA PRO A 269 6.78 9.44 5.53
C PRO A 269 5.99 10.15 6.64
N SER A 270 4.89 9.58 7.10
CA SER A 270 4.01 10.08 8.17
C SER A 270 3.71 8.98 9.20
N PRO A 271 4.73 8.44 9.89
CA PRO A 271 4.61 7.21 10.68
C PRO A 271 3.73 7.38 11.92
N ASN A 272 3.52 8.64 12.35
CA ASN A 272 2.68 8.98 13.50
C ASN A 272 1.21 8.63 13.29
N ASP A 273 0.71 8.73 12.05
CA ASP A 273 -0.70 8.44 11.77
C ASP A 273 -0.99 6.95 11.99
N VAL A 274 -0.10 6.09 11.48
CA VAL A 274 -0.17 4.63 11.70
C VAL A 274 0.00 4.30 13.18
N ALA A 275 0.97 4.92 13.87
CA ALA A 275 1.18 4.72 15.30
C ALA A 275 -0.06 5.09 16.12
N ASN A 276 -0.68 6.23 15.82
CA ASN A 276 -1.89 6.69 16.50
C ASN A 276 -3.04 5.70 16.32
N ILE A 277 -3.23 5.16 15.11
CA ILE A 277 -4.28 4.16 14.82
C ILE A 277 -4.05 2.88 15.62
N LEU A 278 -2.81 2.38 15.69
CA LEU A 278 -2.47 1.19 16.48
C LEU A 278 -2.63 1.42 17.99
N CYS A 279 -2.30 2.62 18.48
CA CYS A 279 -2.37 2.97 19.90
C CYS A 279 -3.79 3.26 20.41
N ARG A 280 -4.78 3.55 19.55
CA ARG A 280 -6.15 3.92 19.97
C ARG A 280 -6.77 2.96 20.98
N GLU A 281 -6.40 1.68 20.88
CA GLU A 281 -6.99 0.61 21.69
C GLU A 281 -5.95 -0.23 22.43
N LEU A 282 -4.66 0.11 22.29
CA LEU A 282 -3.53 -0.62 22.85
C LEU A 282 -2.64 0.32 23.66
N THR A 283 -2.76 0.25 24.99
CA THR A 283 -2.14 1.22 25.91
C THR A 283 -0.63 1.03 26.12
N SER A 284 -0.02 -0.07 25.66
CA SER A 284 1.37 -0.43 25.99
C SER A 284 2.19 -1.04 24.84
N LEU A 285 2.05 -0.52 23.62
CA LEU A 285 2.91 -0.95 22.50
C LEU A 285 4.28 -0.27 22.54
N ASP A 286 5.35 -1.04 22.32
CA ASP A 286 6.68 -0.49 21.99
C ASP A 286 6.75 -0.20 20.50
N ILE A 287 6.36 1.02 20.12
CA ILE A 287 6.39 1.49 18.73
C ILE A 287 7.63 2.35 18.47
N LYS A 288 8.36 2.06 17.40
CA LYS A 288 9.43 2.90 16.83
C LYS A 288 8.98 3.47 15.48
N CYS A 289 9.02 4.79 15.33
CA CYS A 289 8.59 5.48 14.12
C CYS A 289 9.80 6.05 13.38
N TYR A 290 9.89 5.77 12.08
CA TYR A 290 10.93 6.25 11.18
C TYR A 290 10.27 7.01 10.03
N SER A 291 10.44 8.34 10.03
CA SER A 291 9.83 9.26 9.06
C SER A 291 10.63 9.28 7.76
N VAL A 292 10.50 8.23 6.95
CA VAL A 292 11.40 7.97 5.82
C VAL A 292 10.62 7.41 4.62
N TYR A 293 10.85 7.97 3.44
CA TYR A 293 10.43 7.37 2.17
C TYR A 293 11.20 6.08 1.88
N TRP A 294 10.50 4.94 1.81
CA TRP A 294 11.09 3.61 1.65
C TRP A 294 11.96 3.50 0.39
N ASN A 295 11.45 3.95 -0.75
CA ASN A 295 12.18 3.97 -2.01
C ASN A 295 13.48 4.79 -1.90
N SER A 296 13.42 6.03 -1.42
CA SER A 296 14.60 6.87 -1.25
C SER A 296 15.64 6.23 -0.33
N PHE A 297 15.18 5.59 0.75
CA PHE A 297 16.03 4.86 1.67
C PHE A 297 16.76 3.69 1.00
N VAL A 298 16.04 2.80 0.31
CA VAL A 298 16.66 1.61 -0.29
C VAL A 298 17.61 1.97 -1.43
N TRP A 299 17.30 3.01 -2.20
CA TRP A 299 18.16 3.49 -3.29
C TRP A 299 19.42 4.15 -2.74
N ALA A 300 19.29 4.95 -1.68
CA ALA A 300 20.44 5.51 -0.98
C ALA A 300 21.32 4.41 -0.37
N TYR A 301 20.71 3.39 0.24
CA TYR A 301 21.42 2.24 0.77
C TYR A 301 22.18 1.50 -0.33
N TYR A 302 21.48 1.16 -1.42
CA TYR A 302 22.06 0.48 -2.57
C TYR A 302 23.23 1.26 -3.16
N LYS A 303 23.07 2.57 -3.42
CA LYS A 303 24.16 3.41 -3.93
C LYS A 303 25.33 3.45 -2.97
N THR A 304 25.08 3.59 -1.67
CA THR A 304 26.15 3.60 -0.65
C THR A 304 26.99 2.33 -0.69
N ILE A 305 26.35 1.16 -0.80
CA ILE A 305 27.06 -0.12 -0.85
C ILE A 305 27.65 -0.43 -2.23
N GLU A 306 27.08 0.08 -3.33
CA GLU A 306 27.64 -0.06 -4.69
C GLU A 306 29.05 0.56 -4.77
N PHE A 307 29.26 1.71 -4.12
CA PHE A 307 30.59 2.32 -4.01
C PHE A 307 31.54 1.55 -3.09
N LYS A 308 31.04 0.62 -2.29
CA LYS A 308 31.82 -0.21 -1.38
C LYS A 308 32.17 -1.52 -2.09
N ARG A 309 33.30 -1.54 -2.79
CA ARG A 309 33.85 -2.72 -3.50
C ARG A 309 34.13 -3.96 -2.61
N THR A 310 33.80 -3.93 -1.31
CA THR A 310 34.15 -4.98 -0.35
C THR A 310 33.04 -5.28 0.65
N THR A 311 32.91 -6.56 0.98
CA THR A 311 31.88 -7.26 1.78
C THR A 311 31.80 -6.89 3.27
N SER A 312 32.40 -5.77 3.70
CA SER A 312 32.34 -5.34 5.09
C SER A 312 30.95 -4.75 5.41
N GLN A 313 30.23 -5.42 6.31
CA GLN A 313 28.87 -5.06 6.73
C GLN A 313 28.80 -3.82 7.64
N SER A 314 29.93 -3.30 8.13
CA SER A 314 29.95 -2.09 8.97
C SER A 314 30.13 -0.83 8.12
N LEU A 315 29.13 0.04 8.12
CA LEU A 315 29.19 1.33 7.44
C LEU A 315 30.12 2.27 8.24
N GLY A 316 31.19 2.73 7.59
CA GLY A 316 32.08 3.73 8.17
C GLY A 316 31.45 5.13 8.12
N SER A 317 32.10 6.11 8.74
CA SER A 317 31.64 7.51 8.73
C SER A 317 31.45 8.09 7.33
N ILE A 318 32.35 7.72 6.39
CA ILE A 318 32.26 8.13 4.97
C ILE A 318 31.02 7.50 4.31
N ASP A 319 30.73 6.23 4.59
CA ASP A 319 29.56 5.54 4.05
C ASP A 319 28.27 6.17 4.56
N LEU A 320 28.22 6.53 5.85
CA LEU A 320 27.08 7.23 6.45
C LEU A 320 26.86 8.61 5.81
N LYS A 321 27.93 9.37 5.57
CA LYS A 321 27.84 10.66 4.86
C LYS A 321 27.31 10.49 3.43
N ARG A 322 27.81 9.49 2.69
CA ARG A 322 27.32 9.17 1.33
C ARG A 322 25.85 8.78 1.36
N PHE A 323 25.46 7.96 2.33
CA PHE A 323 24.08 7.54 2.49
C PHE A 323 23.13 8.72 2.70
N ILE A 324 23.48 9.68 3.58
CA ILE A 324 22.70 10.91 3.77
C ILE A 324 22.57 11.66 2.45
N VAL A 325 23.69 11.90 1.76
CA VAL A 325 23.70 12.65 0.48
C VAL A 325 22.81 11.97 -0.57
N PHE A 326 22.91 10.65 -0.72
CA PHE A 326 22.05 9.92 -1.65
C PHE A 326 20.59 9.92 -1.22
N TYR A 327 20.33 9.81 0.08
CA TYR A 327 18.97 9.85 0.60
C TYR A 327 18.31 11.19 0.29
N ASP A 328 18.99 12.31 0.54
CA ASP A 328 18.49 13.65 0.25
C ASP A 328 18.26 13.83 -1.26
N TYR A 329 19.19 13.36 -2.09
CA TYR A 329 19.04 13.37 -3.54
C TYR A 329 17.79 12.60 -3.99
N TYR A 330 17.62 11.36 -3.54
CA TYR A 330 16.47 10.54 -3.95
C TYR A 330 15.15 11.05 -3.37
N ALA A 331 15.14 11.57 -2.14
CA ALA A 331 13.97 12.20 -1.55
C ALA A 331 13.51 13.42 -2.37
N GLN A 332 14.44 14.28 -2.80
CA GLN A 332 14.09 15.45 -3.64
C GLN A 332 13.58 15.06 -5.03
N ASN A 333 14.16 14.03 -5.65
CA ASN A 333 13.82 13.65 -7.03
C ASN A 333 12.59 12.74 -7.13
N ASN A 334 12.32 11.93 -6.10
CA ASN A 334 11.21 10.97 -6.12
C ASN A 334 9.94 11.50 -5.45
N CYS A 335 10.00 12.60 -4.68
CA CYS A 335 8.86 13.18 -3.99
C CYS A 335 8.45 14.51 -4.64
N THR A 336 7.72 14.43 -5.75
CA THR A 336 7.15 15.62 -6.44
C THR A 336 5.87 16.15 -5.79
N ASP A 337 5.31 15.44 -4.80
CA ASP A 337 4.10 15.85 -4.06
C ASP A 337 4.40 16.54 -2.71
N ALA A 338 5.66 16.85 -2.41
CA ALA A 338 6.06 17.43 -1.13
C ALA A 338 6.04 18.97 -1.15
N GLU A 339 4.84 19.56 -1.17
CA GLU A 339 4.66 21.01 -0.92
C GLU A 339 5.06 21.42 0.52
N ASP A 340 5.21 20.47 1.45
CA ASP A 340 5.63 20.73 2.84
C ASP A 340 6.91 19.96 3.21
N ASN A 341 8.07 20.52 2.86
CA ASN A 341 9.39 19.95 3.18
C ASN A 341 10.05 20.58 4.43
N TYR A 342 9.26 20.88 5.45
CA TYR A 342 9.73 21.40 6.74
C TYR A 342 10.79 20.49 7.41
N LEU A 343 10.73 19.17 7.17
CA LEU A 343 11.69 18.19 7.71
C LEU A 343 13.05 18.23 6.97
N LEU A 344 13.04 18.50 5.66
CA LEU A 344 14.25 18.65 4.84
C LEU A 344 14.98 19.95 5.22
N ASP A 345 14.24 21.02 5.52
CA ASP A 345 14.82 22.27 6.01
C ASP A 345 15.42 22.11 7.42
N GLN A 346 14.78 21.35 8.32
CA GLN A 346 15.36 21.03 9.64
C GLN A 346 16.63 20.18 9.59
N LEU A 347 16.78 19.32 8.57
CA LEU A 347 17.98 18.53 8.36
C LEU A 347 19.09 19.36 7.69
N ARG A 348 18.74 20.31 6.83
CA ARG A 348 19.66 21.31 6.25
C ARG A 348 20.27 22.21 7.32
N ASP A 349 19.46 22.70 8.26
CA ASP A 349 19.93 23.53 9.39
C ASP A 349 20.88 22.79 10.33
N LYS A 350 20.90 21.45 10.31
CA LYS A 350 21.82 20.62 11.12
C LYS A 350 23.05 20.10 10.34
N SER A 351 23.09 20.26 9.02
CA SER A 351 24.10 19.61 8.17
C SER A 351 25.05 20.57 7.44
N PHE A 352 24.97 21.87 7.71
CA PHE A 352 25.85 22.87 7.10
C PHE A 352 26.48 23.82 8.13
N ASP A 353 27.44 23.29 8.89
CA ASP A 353 28.63 24.06 9.26
C ASP A 353 29.82 23.39 8.54
N TRP A 354 30.30 24.03 7.48
CA TRP A 354 31.50 23.64 6.73
C TRP A 354 32.76 24.22 7.36
#